data_AF-A0A840KAU5-F1
#
_entry.id   AF-A0A840KAU5-F1
#
_cell.length_a   1.000
_cell.length_b   1.000
_cell.length_c   1.000
_cell.angle_alpha   90.00
_cell.angle_beta   90.00
_cell.angle_gamma   90.00
#
_symmetry.space_group_name_H-M   'P 1'
#
loop_
_entity.id
_entity.type
_entity.pdbx_description
1 polymer ?
#
loop_
_entity_poly.entity_id
_entity_poly.type
_entity_poly.pdbx_seq_one_letter_code
_entity_poly.pdbx_strand_id
1 'polypeptide(L)'
;MKSIFSLLILCFGIRAFAQSKAPFTGKRDFNIEQRASGSGTPIYYVDVKQNGDVYFGFIQMNQASGEITREEINAGKYNPKVMKVHFKTYNETYYVKFDKEKIYLTDENGNVRKSEDCCPVSELDKGNCICESAFYQ
;
A
#
# COMPACT_ATOMS: atom_id res chain seq x y z
N MET A 1 29.69 -25.89 -31.63
CA MET A 1 28.37 -25.48 -31.07
C MET A 1 28.23 -25.85 -29.59
N LYS A 2 29.14 -25.42 -28.70
CA LYS A 2 29.02 -25.68 -27.24
C LYS A 2 29.05 -24.41 -26.38
N SER A 3 29.42 -23.25 -26.94
CA SER A 3 29.58 -22.01 -26.15
C SER A 3 28.34 -21.10 -26.11
N ILE A 4 27.37 -21.29 -27.00
CA ILE A 4 26.22 -20.37 -27.13
C ILE A 4 25.13 -20.72 -26.10
N PHE A 5 24.95 -22.00 -25.76
CA PHE A 5 23.95 -22.44 -24.78
C PHE A 5 24.26 -21.96 -23.35
N SER A 6 25.52 -21.79 -22.98
CA SER A 6 25.90 -21.27 -21.66
C SER A 6 25.59 -19.78 -21.49
N LEU A 7 25.63 -18.99 -22.57
CA LEU A 7 25.32 -17.55 -22.50
C LEU A 7 23.84 -17.30 -22.22
N LEU A 8 22.96 -18.10 -22.84
CA LEU A 8 21.51 -18.00 -22.63
C LEU A 8 21.12 -18.34 -21.19
N ILE A 9 21.71 -19.38 -20.60
CA ILE A 9 21.42 -19.79 -19.21
C ILE A 9 21.89 -18.70 -18.22
N LEU A 10 23.04 -18.05 -18.48
CA LEU A 10 23.54 -16.97 -17.63
C LEU A 10 22.61 -15.73 -17.67
N CYS A 11 22.04 -15.40 -18.84
CA CYS A 11 21.15 -14.24 -18.99
C CYS A 11 19.76 -14.44 -18.34
N PHE A 12 19.24 -15.68 -18.28
CA PHE A 12 17.98 -15.97 -17.58
C PHE A 12 18.14 -16.02 -16.05
N GLY A 13 19.32 -16.39 -15.54
CA GLY A 13 19.58 -16.43 -14.09
C GLY A 13 19.63 -15.07 -13.41
N ILE A 14 20.05 -14.01 -14.12
CA ILE A 14 20.27 -12.68 -13.52
C ILE A 14 18.95 -11.90 -13.35
N ARG A 15 17.90 -12.22 -14.12
CA ARG A 15 16.61 -11.51 -14.02
C ARG A 15 15.74 -11.94 -12.85
N ALA A 16 16.04 -13.07 -12.19
CA ALA A 16 15.22 -13.59 -11.10
C ALA A 16 15.35 -12.80 -9.78
N PHE A 17 16.34 -11.90 -9.64
CA PHE A 17 16.68 -11.28 -8.34
C PHE A 17 16.56 -9.76 -8.26
N ALA A 18 15.96 -9.10 -9.26
CA ALA A 18 15.65 -7.67 -9.17
C ALA A 18 14.35 -7.36 -8.39
N GLN A 19 13.81 -8.32 -7.64
CA GLN A 19 12.64 -8.05 -6.78
C GLN A 19 13.09 -7.16 -5.63
N SER A 20 12.65 -5.90 -5.61
CA SER A 20 13.00 -4.97 -4.54
C SER A 20 12.54 -5.56 -3.21
N LYS A 21 13.46 -5.62 -2.24
CA LYS A 21 13.11 -6.06 -0.89
C LYS A 21 12.14 -5.06 -0.27
N ALA A 22 11.08 -5.58 0.33
CA ALA A 22 10.15 -4.75 1.08
C ALA A 22 10.87 -4.07 2.25
N PRO A 23 10.49 -2.83 2.60
CA PRO A 23 11.17 -2.06 3.63
C PRO A 23 10.97 -2.63 5.04
N PHE A 24 9.91 -3.41 5.27
CA PHE A 24 9.66 -4.12 6.52
C PHE A 24 8.96 -5.46 6.27
N THR A 25 8.77 -6.24 7.34
CA THR A 25 7.96 -7.46 7.38
C THR A 25 7.00 -7.37 8.55
N GLY A 26 5.79 -7.87 8.38
CA GLY A 26 4.71 -7.82 9.36
C GLY A 26 3.63 -6.81 9.02
N LYS A 27 2.71 -6.63 9.98
CA LYS A 27 1.49 -5.85 9.85
C LYS A 27 1.67 -4.42 10.38
N ARG A 28 1.18 -3.44 9.63
CA ARG A 28 1.11 -2.03 10.04
C ARG A 28 -0.21 -1.42 9.59
N ASP A 29 -0.81 -0.63 10.47
CA ASP A 29 -2.05 0.08 10.17
C ASP A 29 -1.74 1.40 9.43
N PHE A 30 -2.69 1.91 8.65
CA PHE A 30 -2.59 3.23 8.04
C PHE A 30 -3.97 3.89 7.96
N ASN A 31 -4.04 5.16 8.35
CA ASN A 31 -5.29 5.89 8.46
C ASN A 31 -5.68 6.54 7.12
N ILE A 32 -6.61 5.90 6.39
CA ILE A 32 -7.01 6.39 5.07
C ILE A 32 -7.98 7.57 5.14
N GLU A 33 -8.91 7.64 6.10
CA GLU A 33 -9.81 8.77 6.35
C GLU A 33 -10.66 8.47 7.60
N GLN A 34 -11.01 9.49 8.39
CA GLN A 34 -12.06 9.35 9.40
C GLN A 34 -13.41 9.56 8.71
N ARG A 35 -13.99 8.51 8.11
CA ARG A 35 -15.40 8.58 7.72
C ARG A 35 -16.25 8.58 8.99
N ALA A 36 -16.75 9.75 9.36
CA ALA A 36 -17.80 9.88 10.34
C ALA A 36 -19.14 9.48 9.71
N SER A 37 -19.74 8.38 10.21
CA SER A 37 -21.19 8.27 10.49
C SER A 37 -21.60 6.80 10.70
N GLY A 38 -22.05 6.49 11.92
CA GLY A 38 -22.95 5.39 12.26
C GLY A 38 -22.40 3.95 12.32
N SER A 39 -21.48 3.57 11.42
CA SER A 39 -21.08 2.16 11.22
C SER A 39 -19.65 1.79 11.68
N GLY A 40 -18.95 2.72 12.34
CA GLY A 40 -17.54 2.58 12.75
C GLY A 40 -16.56 2.90 11.61
N THR A 41 -15.42 3.50 11.94
CA THR A 41 -14.38 3.83 10.93
C THR A 41 -13.57 2.57 10.60
N PRO A 42 -13.41 2.18 9.32
CA PRO A 42 -12.56 1.07 8.93
C PRO A 42 -11.09 1.36 9.25
N ILE A 43 -10.43 0.40 9.90
CA ILE A 43 -8.98 0.42 10.17
C ILE A 43 -8.31 -0.36 9.04
N TYR A 44 -7.56 0.35 8.20
CA TYR A 44 -6.80 -0.25 7.10
C TYR A 44 -5.41 -0.66 7.56
N TYR A 45 -4.88 -1.72 6.95
CA TYR A 45 -3.55 -2.22 7.23
C TYR A 45 -2.86 -2.77 5.98
N VAL A 46 -1.54 -2.76 6.03
CA VAL A 46 -0.66 -3.50 5.12
C VAL A 46 0.04 -4.59 5.92
N ASP A 47 0.11 -5.80 5.36
CA ASP A 47 0.85 -6.92 5.92
C ASP A 47 1.84 -7.45 4.89
N VAL A 48 3.12 -7.26 5.17
CA VAL A 48 4.20 -7.73 4.32
C VAL A 48 4.70 -9.07 4.85
N LYS A 49 4.49 -10.12 4.07
CA LYS A 49 4.93 -11.48 4.41
C LYS A 49 6.44 -11.64 4.20
N GLN A 50 7.04 -12.62 4.87
CA GLN A 50 8.49 -12.90 4.76
C GLN A 50 8.94 -13.22 3.31
N ASN A 51 8.03 -13.76 2.49
CA ASN A 51 8.29 -14.05 1.08
C ASN A 51 8.16 -12.80 0.16
N GLY A 52 7.91 -11.62 0.73
CA GLY A 52 7.74 -10.35 0.03
C GLY A 52 6.37 -10.13 -0.60
N ASP A 53 5.39 -11.01 -0.33
CA ASP A 53 3.99 -10.76 -0.67
C ASP A 53 3.42 -9.65 0.21
N VAL A 54 2.65 -8.76 -0.40
CA VAL A 54 2.02 -7.63 0.27
C VAL A 54 0.52 -7.83 0.24
N TYR A 55 -0.07 -7.84 1.43
CA TYR A 55 -1.50 -7.90 1.63
C TYR A 55 -1.98 -6.55 2.12
N PHE A 56 -3.13 -6.12 1.63
CA PHE A 56 -3.84 -4.96 2.14
C PHE A 56 -5.19 -5.41 2.65
N GLY A 57 -5.59 -4.90 3.80
CA GLY A 57 -6.86 -5.26 4.40
C GLY A 57 -7.47 -4.13 5.19
N PHE A 58 -8.71 -4.35 5.60
CA PHE A 58 -9.34 -3.51 6.62
C PHE A 58 -10.18 -4.34 7.59
N ILE A 59 -10.43 -3.76 8.75
CA ILE A 59 -11.37 -4.27 9.75
C ILE A 59 -12.27 -3.11 10.16
N GLN A 60 -13.58 -3.33 10.13
CA GLN A 60 -14.58 -2.38 10.60
C GLN A 60 -15.54 -3.10 11.55
N MET A 61 -15.81 -2.48 12.69
CA MET A 61 -16.81 -2.96 13.64
C MET A 61 -18.01 -2.03 13.62
N ASN A 62 -19.19 -2.59 13.33
CA ASN A 62 -20.44 -1.88 13.44
C ASN A 62 -20.74 -1.60 14.92
N GLN A 63 -20.80 -0.33 15.30
CA GLN A 63 -21.00 0.07 16.70
C GLN A 63 -22.41 -0.26 17.22
N ALA A 64 -23.41 -0.40 16.34
CA ALA A 64 -24.79 -0.68 16.71
C ALA A 64 -25.08 -2.19 16.81
N SER A 65 -24.51 -3.01 15.92
CA SER A 65 -24.75 -4.47 15.87
C SER A 65 -23.62 -5.31 16.43
N GLY A 66 -22.41 -4.76 16.60
CA GLY A 66 -21.20 -5.50 16.94
C GLY A 66 -20.64 -6.34 15.78
N GLU A 67 -21.25 -6.29 14.60
CA GLU A 67 -20.82 -7.05 13.43
C GLU A 67 -19.45 -6.57 12.92
N ILE A 68 -18.56 -7.52 12.60
CA ILE A 68 -17.22 -7.22 12.10
C ILE A 68 -17.17 -7.49 10.59
N THR A 69 -16.93 -6.43 9.82
CA THR A 69 -16.63 -6.52 8.39
C THR A 69 -15.11 -6.51 8.21
N ARG A 70 -14.58 -7.44 7.41
CA ARG A 70 -13.15 -7.50 7.09
C ARG A 70 -12.94 -7.90 5.64
N GLU A 71 -11.94 -7.30 5.02
CA GLU A 71 -11.46 -7.69 3.70
C GLU A 71 -9.93 -7.76 3.74
N GLU A 72 -9.35 -8.72 3.03
CA GLU A 72 -7.90 -8.82 2.83
C GLU A 72 -7.64 -9.21 1.37
N ILE A 73 -6.71 -8.51 0.73
CA ILE A 73 -6.39 -8.63 -0.69
C ILE A 73 -4.88 -8.78 -0.84
N ASN A 74 -4.47 -9.81 -1.56
CA ASN A 74 -3.09 -9.95 -2.01
C ASN A 74 -2.84 -8.98 -3.18
N ALA A 75 -1.98 -7.98 -2.98
CA ALA A 75 -1.58 -7.02 -4.00
C ALA A 75 -0.30 -7.41 -4.76
N GLY A 76 0.20 -8.63 -4.53
CA GLY A 76 1.38 -9.18 -5.18
C GLY A 76 2.68 -8.86 -4.44
N LYS A 77 3.78 -8.82 -5.18
CA LYS A 77 5.10 -8.49 -4.63
C LYS A 77 5.25 -6.99 -4.41
N TYR A 78 6.00 -6.61 -3.39
CA TYR A 78 6.31 -5.21 -3.11
C TYR A 78 6.90 -4.48 -4.34
N ASN A 79 6.31 -3.31 -4.63
CA ASN A 79 6.73 -2.38 -5.67
C ASN A 79 7.09 -1.03 -5.01
N PRO A 80 8.33 -0.55 -5.15
CA PRO A 80 8.80 0.65 -4.47
C PRO A 80 8.24 1.94 -5.10
N LYS A 81 7.68 1.87 -6.31
CA LYS A 81 7.05 3.00 -6.97
C LYS A 81 5.65 3.24 -6.39
N VAL A 82 4.77 2.26 -6.55
CA VAL A 82 3.39 2.31 -6.06
C VAL A 82 2.80 0.91 -6.05
N MET A 83 2.05 0.59 -5.01
CA MET A 83 1.23 -0.61 -4.89
C MET A 83 -0.23 -0.23 -5.12
N LYS A 84 -0.96 -1.03 -5.90
CA LYS A 84 -2.40 -0.83 -6.13
C LYS A 84 -3.20 -1.89 -5.38
N VAL A 85 -4.23 -1.48 -4.67
CA VAL A 85 -5.22 -2.37 -4.06
C VAL A 85 -6.63 -1.89 -4.42
N HIS A 86 -7.52 -2.83 -4.70
CA HIS A 86 -8.94 -2.55 -4.95
C HIS A 86 -9.81 -3.30 -3.95
N PHE A 87 -10.37 -2.59 -2.99
CA PHE A 87 -11.29 -3.10 -1.97
C PHE A 87 -12.69 -3.26 -2.55
N LYS A 88 -13.15 -4.51 -2.64
CA LYS A 88 -14.45 -4.84 -3.25
C LYS A 88 -15.62 -4.40 -2.38
N THR A 89 -15.43 -4.41 -1.06
CA THR A 89 -16.51 -4.09 -0.11
C THR A 89 -17.04 -2.67 -0.30
N TYR A 90 -16.14 -1.71 -0.54
CA TYR A 90 -16.49 -0.30 -0.75
C TYR A 90 -16.31 0.16 -2.20
N ASN A 91 -15.90 -0.73 -3.10
CA ASN A 91 -15.54 -0.41 -4.48
C ASN A 91 -14.48 0.72 -4.57
N GLU A 92 -13.49 0.67 -3.69
CA GLU A 92 -12.46 1.70 -3.53
C GLU A 92 -11.11 1.20 -4.03
N THR A 93 -10.35 2.07 -4.68
CA THR A 93 -9.01 1.76 -5.15
C THR A 93 -8.01 2.69 -4.48
N TYR A 94 -7.02 2.10 -3.81
CA TYR A 94 -5.92 2.84 -3.20
C TYR A 94 -4.60 2.54 -3.89
N TYR A 95 -3.82 3.60 -4.02
CA TYR A 95 -2.46 3.58 -4.49
C TYR A 95 -1.57 3.89 -3.28
N VAL A 96 -0.80 2.91 -2.83
CA VAL A 96 -0.05 2.99 -1.58
C VAL A 96 1.44 2.88 -1.87
N LYS A 97 2.22 3.78 -1.26
CA LYS A 97 3.67 3.68 -1.19
C LYS A 97 4.05 3.57 0.28
N PHE A 98 5.09 2.82 0.61
CA PHE A 98 5.53 2.72 2.00
C PHE A 98 7.02 2.47 2.09
N ASP A 99 7.63 2.97 3.16
CA ASP A 99 9.04 2.79 3.49
C ASP A 99 9.19 2.14 4.89
N LYS A 100 10.38 2.21 5.47
CA LYS A 100 10.66 1.59 6.78
C LYS A 100 9.90 2.23 7.93
N GLU A 101 9.50 3.48 7.77
CA GLU A 101 8.96 4.34 8.81
C GLU A 101 7.49 4.69 8.52
N LYS A 102 7.15 4.99 7.27
CA LYS A 102 5.88 5.61 6.89
C LYS A 102 5.14 4.87 5.78
N ILE A 103 3.81 5.03 5.78
CA ILE A 103 2.90 4.58 4.73
C ILE A 103 2.20 5.81 4.16
N TYR A 104 2.17 5.91 2.84
CA TYR A 104 1.65 7.04 2.07
C TYR A 104 0.53 6.58 1.16
N LEU A 105 -0.55 7.35 1.11
CA LEU A 105 -1.47 7.28 -0.02
C LEU A 105 -0.94 8.17 -1.13
N THR A 106 -1.03 7.65 -2.34
CA THR A 106 -0.50 8.24 -3.54
C THR A 106 -1.56 8.30 -4.63
N ASP A 107 -1.24 8.93 -5.75
CA ASP A 107 -1.94 8.69 -7.02
C ASP A 107 -1.33 7.51 -7.78
N GLU A 108 -1.85 7.22 -8.98
CA GLU A 108 -1.35 6.14 -9.84
C GLU A 108 0.11 6.35 -10.28
N ASN A 109 0.59 7.60 -10.25
CA ASN A 109 1.94 7.99 -10.63
C ASN A 109 2.94 7.88 -9.46
N GLY A 110 2.44 7.69 -8.23
CA GLY A 110 3.24 7.63 -7.00
C GLY A 110 3.46 9.00 -6.34
N ASN A 111 2.72 10.04 -6.74
CA ASN A 111 2.75 11.33 -6.06
C ASN A 111 1.98 11.22 -4.75
N VAL A 112 2.57 11.66 -3.64
CA VAL A 112 1.97 11.56 -2.31
C VAL A 112 0.76 12.50 -2.22
N ARG A 113 -0.39 11.92 -1.87
CA ARG A 113 -1.64 12.65 -1.59
C ARG A 113 -1.91 12.77 -0.09
N LYS A 114 -1.46 11.79 0.70
CA LYS A 114 -1.64 11.76 2.15
C LYS A 114 -0.51 11.00 2.82
N SER A 115 -0.03 11.53 3.93
CA SER A 115 0.86 10.84 4.87
C SER A 115 0.39 11.13 6.29
N GLU A 116 0.83 10.36 7.28
CA GLU A 116 0.49 10.63 8.69
C GLU A 116 0.93 12.04 9.15
N ASP A 117 1.93 12.62 8.48
CA ASP A 117 2.48 13.95 8.78
C ASP A 117 1.96 15.07 7.88
N CYS A 118 1.09 14.77 6.91
CA CYS A 118 0.69 15.71 5.87
C CYS A 118 -0.83 15.69 5.64
N CYS A 119 -1.42 16.90 5.66
CA CYS A 119 -2.85 17.20 5.59
C CYS A 119 -3.61 16.94 6.92
N PRO A 120 -3.64 17.91 7.86
CA PRO A 120 -4.59 17.86 8.96
C PRO A 120 -6.03 17.79 8.40
N VAL A 121 -6.91 17.08 9.11
CA VAL A 121 -8.28 16.73 8.70
C VAL A 121 -9.10 17.95 8.21
N SER A 122 -8.77 19.16 8.68
CA SER A 122 -9.40 20.42 8.30
C SER A 122 -9.20 20.85 6.84
N GLU A 123 -8.22 20.31 6.11
CA GLU A 123 -7.90 20.73 4.74
C GLU A 123 -8.42 19.78 3.64
N LEU A 124 -9.05 18.66 4.02
CA LEU A 124 -9.59 17.65 3.10
C LEU A 124 -10.80 18.16 2.29
N ASP A 125 -11.63 19.04 2.86
CA ASP A 125 -12.81 19.60 2.20
C ASP A 125 -12.50 20.50 1.00
N LYS A 126 -11.22 20.90 0.81
CA LYS A 126 -10.79 21.78 -0.29
C LYS A 126 -10.22 21.02 -1.50
N GLY A 127 -10.28 19.69 -1.51
CA GLY A 127 -10.13 18.87 -2.73
C GLY A 127 -8.72 18.80 -3.35
N ASN A 128 -7.72 19.46 -2.79
CA ASN A 128 -6.34 19.42 -3.28
C ASN A 128 -5.36 19.58 -2.12
N CYS A 129 -5.14 18.52 -1.35
CA CYS A 129 -3.92 18.46 -0.56
C CYS A 129 -2.81 17.91 -1.46
N ILE A 130 -2.07 18.82 -2.10
CA ILE A 130 -0.79 18.48 -2.72
C ILE A 130 0.19 18.47 -1.56
N CYS A 131 0.44 17.30 -0.98
CA CYS A 131 1.66 17.11 -0.21
C CYS A 131 2.78 17.30 -1.21
N GLU A 132 3.34 18.51 -1.29
CA GLU A 132 4.63 18.70 -1.94
C GLU A 132 5.52 17.65 -1.34
N SER A 133 5.84 16.65 -2.15
CA SER A 133 6.69 15.54 -1.77
C SER A 133 7.92 16.20 -1.19
N ALA A 134 8.09 16.15 0.13
CA ALA A 134 9.28 16.69 0.75
C ALA A 134 10.43 16.04 0.01
N PHE A 135 11.20 16.86 -0.71
CA PHE A 135 12.46 16.46 -1.29
C PHE A 135 13.30 16.01 -0.10
N TYR A 136 13.33 14.72 0.17
CA TYR A 136 14.31 14.15 1.08
C TYR A 136 15.60 14.05 0.26
N GLN A 137 16.48 15.04 0.48
CA GLN A 137 17.88 15.01 0.08
C GLN A 137 18.60 13.82 0.70
#